data_AF-A0A4S4K537-F1
#
_entry.id   AF-A0A4S4K537-F1
#
_cell.length_a   1.000
_cell.length_b   1.000
_cell.length_c   1.000
_cell.angle_alpha   90.00
_cell.angle_beta   90.00
_cell.angle_gamma   90.00
#
_symmetry.space_group_name_H-M   'P 1'
#
loop_
_entity.id
_entity.type
_entity.pdbx_description
1 polymer ?
#
loop_
_entity_poly.entity_id
_entity_poly.type
_entity_poly.pdbx_seq_one_letter_code
_entity_poly.pdbx_strand_id
1 'polypeptide(L)' 'LFISVASILAAFDIDRARDESGAQIVPSGEYVEDFVRHPKPFKCKITPRSDKIVSTIKQVVDTA' A
#
# COMPACT_ATOMS: atom_id res chain seq x y z
N LEU A 1 -2.82 -7.90 -14.66
CA LEU A 1 -3.55 -7.44 -13.46
C LEU A 1 -3.51 -8.49 -12.34
N PHE A 2 -4.04 -9.70 -12.55
CA PHE A 2 -4.11 -10.73 -11.51
C PHE A 2 -2.76 -11.02 -10.83
N ILE A 3 -1.74 -11.40 -11.61
CA ILE A 3 -0.42 -11.75 -11.06
C ILE A 3 0.20 -10.57 -10.32
N SER A 4 0.12 -9.36 -10.87
CA SER A 4 0.62 -8.15 -10.21
C SER A 4 -0.04 -7.94 -8.85
N VAL A 5 -1.37 -8.02 -8.78
CA VAL A 5 -2.11 -7.86 -7.50
C VAL A 5 -1.78 -9.00 -6.55
N ALA A 6 -1.75 -10.25 -7.02
CA ALA A 6 -1.41 -11.41 -6.20
C ALA A 6 0.02 -11.32 -5.64
N SER A 7 0.99 -10.89 -6.44
CA SER A 7 2.38 -10.70 -5.99
C SER A 7 2.49 -9.58 -4.96
N ILE A 8 1.80 -8.45 -5.15
CA ILE A 8 1.76 -7.37 -4.16
C ILE A 8 1.15 -7.88 -2.85
N LEU A 9 -0.01 -8.53 -2.93
CA LEU A 9 -0.69 -9.08 -1.77
C LEU A 9 0.06 -10.25 -1.12
N ALA A 10 0.95 -10.94 -1.84
CA ALA A 10 1.82 -11.97 -1.26
C ALA A 10 2.98 -11.36 -0.45
N ALA A 11 3.51 -10.22 -0.90
CA ALA A 11 4.69 -9.59 -0.32
C ALA A 11 4.38 -8.58 0.80
N PHE A 12 3.21 -7.92 0.74
CA PHE A 12 2.87 -6.81 1.63
C PHE A 12 1.50 -6.99 2.31
N ASP A 13 1.41 -6.49 3.54
CA ASP A 13 0.16 -6.24 4.21
C ASP A 13 -0.27 -4.79 3.95
N ILE A 14 -1.54 -4.62 3.54
CA ILE A 14 -2.15 -3.34 3.21
C ILE A 14 -3.28 -3.09 4.21
N ASP A 15 -3.14 -2.06 5.03
CA ASP A 15 -4.08 -1.72 6.10
C ASP A 15 -4.42 -0.22 6.08
N ARG A 16 -5.44 0.16 6.84
CA ARG A 16 -5.80 1.56 7.06
C ARG A 16 -4.64 2.29 7.71
N ALA A 17 -4.34 3.49 7.20
CA ALA A 17 -3.43 4.39 7.89
C ALA A 17 -4.01 4.78 9.26
N ARG A 18 -3.13 5.22 10.16
CA ARG A 18 -3.53 5.77 11.46
C ARG A 18 -3.20 7.25 11.53
N ASP A 19 -4.01 8.02 12.24
CA ASP A 19 -3.75 9.43 12.53
C ASP A 19 -2.77 9.60 13.71
N GLU A 20 -2.55 10.84 14.12
CA GLU A 20 -1.66 11.20 15.23
C GLU A 20 -2.10 10.61 16.58
N SER A 21 -3.39 10.33 16.76
CA SER A 21 -3.95 9.68 17.94
C SER A 21 -3.90 8.15 17.87
N GLY A 22 -3.48 7.59 16.73
CA GLY A 22 -3.45 6.15 16.48
C GLY A 22 -4.78 5.56 16.00
N ALA A 23 -5.79 6.39 15.72
CA ALA A 23 -7.09 5.95 15.21
C ALA A 23 -7.03 5.63 13.72
N GLN A 24 -7.78 4.62 13.27
CA GLN A 24 -7.80 4.24 11.86
C GLN A 24 -8.48 5.30 11.00
N ILE A 25 -7.82 5.70 9.91
CA ILE A 25 -8.37 6.59 8.90
C ILE A 25 -9.20 5.73 7.93
N VAL A 26 -10.50 5.96 7.90
CA VAL A 26 -11.41 5.34 6.90
C VAL A 26 -11.31 6.15 5.60
N PRO A 27 -10.99 5.52 4.45
CA PRO A 27 -11.02 6.21 3.17
C PRO A 27 -12.41 6.79 2.88
N SER A 28 -12.50 8.00 2.32
CA SER A 28 -13.77 8.69 2.09
C SER A 28 -14.70 7.98 1.11
N GLY A 29 -14.17 7.10 0.26
CA GLY A 29 -14.92 6.45 -0.82
C GLY A 29 -15.22 7.37 -2.00
N GLU A 30 -14.70 8.60 -1.99
CA GLU A 30 -14.86 9.54 -3.08
C GLU A 30 -14.01 9.13 -4.29
N TYR A 31 -14.55 9.36 -5.48
CA TYR A 31 -13.89 9.11 -6.76
C TYR A 31 -13.49 10.43 -7.42
N VAL A 32 -12.48 10.39 -8.28
CA VAL A 32 -12.20 11.51 -9.18
C VAL A 32 -13.28 11.61 -10.25
N GLU A 33 -13.66 12.84 -10.59
CA GLU A 33 -14.64 13.15 -11.64
C GLU A 33 -13.93 13.36 -12.98
N ASP A 34 -13.21 12.33 -13.43
CA ASP A 34 -12.43 12.33 -14.68
C ASP A 34 -12.85 11.18 -15.59
N PHE A 35 -12.32 11.16 -16.83
CA PHE A 35 -12.59 10.11 -17.80
C PHE A 35 -12.25 8.70 -17.26
N VAL A 36 -11.16 8.58 -16.49
CA VAL A 36 -10.80 7.33 -15.80
C VAL A 36 -11.32 7.38 -14.36
N ARG A 37 -12.30 6.55 -14.05
CA ARG A 37 -12.89 6.47 -12.71
C ARG A 37 -11.98 5.70 -11.75
N HIS A 38 -11.42 6.40 -10.76
CA HIS A 38 -10.68 5.81 -9.64
C HIS A 38 -10.91 6.58 -8.34
N PRO A 39 -10.64 5.97 -7.16
CA PRO A 39 -10.72 6.69 -5.88
C PRO A 39 -9.79 7.90 -5.86
N LYS A 40 -10.16 8.94 -5.11
CA LYS A 40 -9.23 10.02 -4.76
C LYS A 40 -8.05 9.47 -3.95
N PRO A 41 -6.86 10.10 -3.99
CA PRO A 41 -5.73 9.69 -3.15
C PRO A 41 -6.11 9.63 -1.66
N PHE A 42 -5.76 8.53 -1.00
CA PHE A 42 -5.99 8.33 0.44
C PHE A 42 -4.74 7.74 1.10
N LYS A 43 -4.56 8.01 2.39
CA LYS A 43 -3.45 7.43 3.17
C LYS A 43 -3.74 5.95 3.44
N CYS A 44 -2.75 5.10 3.23
CA CYS A 44 -2.76 3.69 3.61
C CYS A 44 -1.44 3.31 4.27
N LYS A 45 -1.44 2.20 5.00
CA LYS A 45 -0.23 1.60 5.56
C LYS A 45 0.10 0.36 4.74
N ILE A 46 1.31 0.34 4.16
CA ILE A 46 1.85 -0.81 3.43
C ILE A 46 3.11 -1.27 4.17
N THR A 47 3.14 -2.52 4.61
CA THR A 47 4.28 -3.08 5.32
C THR A 47 4.69 -4.42 4.71
N PRO A 48 5.99 -4.71 4.57
CA PRO A 48 6.45 -6.04 4.17
C PRO A 48 5.91 -7.12 5.12
N ARG A 49 5.39 -8.22 4.57
CA ARG A 49 4.81 -9.31 5.39
C ARG A 49 5.85 -10.12 6.16
N SER A 50 7.11 -10.10 5.72
CA SER A 50 8.18 -10.88 6.35
C SER A 50 9.54 -10.21 6.23
N ASP A 51 10.44 -10.56 7.14
CA ASP A 51 11.84 -10.09 7.15
C ASP A 51 12.58 -10.41 5.85
N LYS A 52 12.23 -11.52 5.19
CA LYS A 52 12.78 -11.88 3.88
C LYS A 52 12.44 -10.83 2.82
N ILE A 53 11.21 -10.31 2.80
CA ILE A 53 10.83 -9.25 1.86
C ILE A 53 11.54 -7.94 2.22
N VAL A 54 11.69 -7.64 3.52
CA VAL A 54 12.47 -6.48 3.98
C VAL A 54 13.91 -6.57 3.49
N SER A 55 14.57 -7.73 3.65
CA SER A 55 15.95 -7.90 3.22
C SER A 55 16.10 -7.74 1.71
N THR A 56 15.21 -8.34 0.92
CA THR A 56 15.24 -8.20 -0.54
C THR A 56 15.12 -6.72 -0.96
N ILE A 57 14.21 -5.96 -0.34
CA ILE A 57 14.03 -4.54 -0.66
C ILE A 57 15.30 -3.75 -0.32
N LYS A 58 15.86 -3.96 0.88
CA LYS A 58 17.09 -3.26 1.31
C LYS A 58 18.26 -3.54 0.38
N GLN A 59 18.47 -4.80 -0.01
CA GLN A 59 19.54 -5.18 -0.93
C GLN A 59 19.44 -4.44 -2.27
N VAL A 60 18.23 -4.27 -2.81
CA VAL A 60 18.02 -3.56 -4.08
C VAL A 60 18.26 -2.06 -3.94
N VAL A 61 17.84 -1.45 -2.82
CA VAL A 61 18.04 -0.02 -2.56
C VAL A 61 19.51 0.31 -2.34
N ASP A 62 20.25 -0.53 -1.59
CA ASP A 62 21.68 -0.31 -1.29
C ASP A 62 22.58 -0.50 -2.52
N THR A 63 22.07 -1.12 -3.59
CA THR A 63 22.80 -1.34 -4.85
C THR A 63 22.60 -0.20 -5.86
N ALA A 64 21.68 0.73 -5.59
CA ALA A 64 21.37 1.88 -6.46
C ALA A 64 22.13 3.15 -6.02
#